data_AF-A0A0G1Z894-F1
#
_entry.id   AF-A0A0G1Z894-F1
#
_cell.length_a   1.000
_cell.length_b   1.000
_cell.length_c   1.000
_cell.angle_alpha   90.00
_cell.angle_beta   90.00
_cell.angle_gamma   90.00
#
_symmetry.space_group_name_H-M   'P 1'
#
loop_
_entity.id
_entity.type
_entity.pdbx_description
1 polymer ?
#
loop_
_entity_poly.entity_id
_entity_poly.type
_entity_poly.pdbx_seq_one_letter_code
_entity_poly.pdbx_strand_id
1 'polypeptide(L)'
;MEWASFIGVVVLVAVFAVSVGNANADHSWGGYHWARTMSSFTLKLGDNVNNSWNVYLAEASADWNPSEVLDTIIVAGKTNATRGRNTPKNCLPTSGQVEVCNYKYGSTGWLGVASIWISGTHITQGTVKLNDTYFNTAKYNTADWKGLVACQEVAHTFGLDHQDEIFNNYNLGTCMDYTNAPAGGWVGTFDYGPSNRYPNAHDFDELVLIYAHPDTTTTVNPFVVSAGADVDSNDPRTWGRETHRSADGRASVYEQDLGNGKKVVRHVFWAEPRGHQRD
;
A
#
# COMPACT_ATOMS: atom_id res chain seq x y z
N MET A 1 -74.93 10.48 29.23
CA MET A 1 -74.23 11.12 28.10
C MET A 1 -73.38 12.18 28.77
N GLU A 2 -72.09 11.99 28.98
CA GLU A 2 -71.03 11.91 27.96
C GLU A 2 -69.86 11.05 28.49
N TRP A 3 -69.22 10.26 27.62
CA TRP A 3 -67.97 9.57 27.92
C TRP A 3 -66.87 10.27 27.10
N ALA A 4 -65.87 10.83 27.78
CA ALA A 4 -64.69 11.40 27.14
C ALA A 4 -63.68 10.28 26.84
N SER A 5 -63.43 10.02 25.57
CA SER A 5 -62.37 9.12 25.12
C SER A 5 -61.03 9.85 25.09
N PHE A 6 -60.07 9.42 25.91
CA PHE A 6 -58.67 9.79 25.77
C PHE A 6 -58.02 8.94 24.68
N ILE A 7 -57.57 9.58 23.59
CA ILE A 7 -56.71 8.95 22.59
C ILE A 7 -55.25 9.17 23.04
N GLY A 8 -54.63 8.12 23.56
CA GLY A 8 -53.19 8.10 23.78
C GLY A 8 -52.45 7.87 22.46
N VAL A 9 -51.65 8.85 22.04
CA VAL A 9 -50.74 8.69 20.90
C VAL A 9 -49.51 7.93 21.36
N VAL A 10 -49.35 6.69 20.91
CA VAL A 10 -48.12 5.91 21.10
C VAL A 10 -47.15 6.31 20.00
N VAL A 11 -46.11 7.06 20.37
CA VAL A 11 -44.98 7.36 19.47
C VAL A 11 -44.07 6.13 19.45
N LEU A 12 -44.16 5.33 18.38
CA LEU A 12 -43.24 4.26 18.07
C LEU A 12 -41.91 4.86 17.57
N VAL A 13 -40.91 4.91 18.44
CA VAL A 13 -39.52 5.17 18.03
C VAL A 13 -38.98 3.88 17.43
N ALA A 14 -38.89 3.84 16.10
CA ALA A 14 -38.19 2.77 15.40
C ALA A 14 -36.69 2.92 15.60
N VAL A 15 -36.11 2.10 16.50
CA VAL A 15 -34.66 1.95 16.61
C VAL A 15 -34.23 1.06 15.44
N PHE A 16 -33.67 1.67 14.40
CA PHE A 16 -32.95 0.93 13.38
C PHE A 16 -31.67 0.38 14.01
N ALA A 17 -31.63 -0.93 14.26
CA ALA A 17 -30.39 -1.62 14.55
C ALA A 17 -29.56 -1.62 13.27
N VAL A 18 -28.56 -0.74 13.19
CA VAL A 18 -27.52 -0.83 12.18
C VAL A 18 -26.71 -2.07 12.53
N SER A 19 -26.86 -3.14 11.75
CA SER A 19 -25.92 -4.25 11.77
C SER A 19 -24.58 -3.71 11.26
N VAL A 20 -23.70 -3.31 12.16
CA VAL A 20 -22.27 -3.25 11.88
C VAL A 20 -21.87 -4.69 11.57
N GLY A 21 -21.78 -5.01 10.27
CA GLY A 21 -21.09 -6.22 9.85
C GLY A 21 -19.68 -6.11 10.43
N ASN A 22 -19.22 -7.17 11.12
CA ASN A 22 -17.80 -7.28 11.40
C ASN A 22 -17.13 -7.31 10.03
N ALA A 23 -16.48 -6.21 9.64
CA ALA A 23 -15.53 -6.25 8.54
C ALA A 23 -14.45 -7.21 9.02
N ASN A 24 -14.45 -8.42 8.48
CA ASN A 24 -13.38 -9.35 8.74
C ASN A 24 -12.21 -8.82 7.93
N ALA A 25 -11.12 -8.47 8.60
CA ALA A 25 -9.90 -8.10 7.92
C ALA A 25 -9.52 -9.24 6.97
N ASP A 26 -9.64 -8.97 5.67
CA ASP A 26 -9.52 -9.92 4.57
C ASP A 26 -8.57 -9.45 3.45
N HIS A 27 -7.78 -8.40 3.71
CA HIS A 27 -6.87 -7.82 2.72
C HIS A 27 -5.40 -8.14 3.02
N SER A 28 -5.11 -9.40 3.41
CA SER A 28 -3.74 -9.93 3.42
C SER A 28 -3.26 -10.26 2.02
N TRP A 29 -2.07 -9.77 1.65
CA TRP A 29 -1.40 -10.13 0.41
C TRP A 29 -0.79 -11.54 0.49
N GLY A 30 -1.63 -12.56 0.31
CA GLY A 30 -1.20 -13.95 0.26
C GLY A 30 -0.51 -14.47 1.53
N GLY A 31 -0.73 -13.82 2.67
CA GLY A 31 -0.10 -14.17 3.95
C GLY A 31 1.38 -13.79 4.07
N TYR A 32 1.92 -12.98 3.15
CA TYR A 32 3.32 -12.54 3.25
C TYR A 32 3.49 -11.58 4.42
N HIS A 33 4.54 -11.79 5.21
CA HIS A 33 4.85 -10.94 6.36
C HIS A 33 6.34 -10.93 6.65
N TRP A 34 6.83 -9.87 7.30
CA TRP A 34 8.18 -9.88 7.85
C TRP A 34 8.25 -10.86 9.02
N ALA A 35 9.21 -11.79 9.00
CA ALA A 35 9.35 -12.73 10.11
C ALA A 35 9.78 -11.96 11.36
N ARG A 36 9.11 -12.23 12.49
CA ARG A 36 9.38 -11.55 13.77
C ARG A 36 9.37 -12.54 14.94
N THR A 37 10.30 -12.40 15.88
CA THR A 37 10.32 -13.22 17.11
C THR A 37 9.64 -12.54 18.30
N MET A 38 9.45 -11.22 18.24
CA MET A 38 8.86 -10.39 19.29
C MET A 38 7.46 -9.95 18.89
N SER A 39 6.58 -9.65 19.86
CA SER A 39 5.16 -9.26 19.63
C SER A 39 4.99 -8.04 18.72
N SER A 40 5.98 -7.15 18.70
CA SER A 40 6.05 -6.02 17.76
C SER A 40 7.47 -5.86 17.21
N PHE A 41 7.59 -5.13 16.11
CA PHE A 41 8.87 -4.83 15.48
C PHE A 41 8.86 -3.48 14.76
N THR A 42 10.04 -2.89 14.65
CA THR A 42 10.25 -1.65 13.91
C THR A 42 10.86 -1.94 12.55
N LEU A 43 10.12 -1.62 11.49
CA LEU A 43 10.58 -1.73 10.10
C LEU A 43 11.28 -0.44 9.65
N LYS A 44 12.41 -0.59 8.96
CA LYS A 44 13.16 0.55 8.42
C LYS A 44 12.67 0.90 7.02
N LEU A 45 12.35 2.17 6.82
CA LEU A 45 12.14 2.77 5.50
C LEU A 45 13.41 3.57 5.12
N GLY A 46 14.17 3.05 4.17
CA GLY A 46 15.35 3.68 3.61
C GLY A 46 14.95 4.85 2.70
N ASP A 47 15.31 6.06 3.12
CA ASP A 47 15.06 7.28 2.36
C ASP A 47 16.04 7.40 1.19
N ASN A 48 15.51 7.23 -0.03
CA ASN A 48 16.18 7.55 -1.29
C ASN A 48 15.30 8.46 -2.15
N VAL A 49 14.39 9.20 -1.52
CA VAL A 49 13.53 10.15 -2.22
C VAL A 49 14.18 11.53 -2.27
N ASN A 50 13.69 12.39 -3.15
CA ASN A 50 14.10 13.79 -3.23
C ASN A 50 13.20 14.68 -2.36
N ASN A 51 13.59 15.95 -2.17
CA ASN A 51 12.87 16.91 -1.33
C ASN A 51 11.37 17.05 -1.63
N SER A 52 10.92 16.77 -2.85
CA SER A 52 9.50 16.86 -3.22
C SER A 52 8.65 15.71 -2.68
N TRP A 53 9.30 14.70 -2.08
CA TRP A 53 8.71 13.49 -1.54
C TRP A 53 8.95 13.28 -0.04
N ASN A 54 9.95 13.97 0.55
CA ASN A 54 10.30 13.82 1.97
C ASN A 54 9.09 13.92 2.91
N VAL A 55 8.18 14.88 2.67
CA VAL A 55 6.97 15.05 3.51
C VAL A 55 6.03 13.86 3.41
N TYR A 56 5.84 13.30 2.21
CA TYR A 56 4.93 12.17 2.00
C TYR A 56 5.52 10.86 2.49
N LEU A 57 6.86 10.68 2.43
CA LEU A 57 7.52 9.56 3.10
C LEU A 57 7.42 9.68 4.63
N ALA A 58 7.59 10.89 5.18
CA ALA A 58 7.45 11.13 6.62
C ALA A 58 6.01 10.87 7.11
N GLU A 59 5.01 11.32 6.37
CA GLU A 59 3.60 11.03 6.65
C GLU A 59 3.33 9.53 6.55
N ALA A 60 3.65 8.89 5.42
CA ALA A 60 3.45 7.45 5.26
C ALA A 60 4.13 6.63 6.37
N SER A 61 5.32 7.03 6.82
CA SER A 61 5.98 6.38 7.97
C SER A 61 5.20 6.58 9.27
N ALA A 62 4.79 7.82 9.56
CA ALA A 62 4.10 8.16 10.81
C ALA A 62 2.69 7.57 10.89
N ASP A 63 1.97 7.52 9.77
CA ASP A 63 0.57 7.13 9.69
C ASP A 63 0.34 5.66 10.09
N TRP A 64 1.34 4.79 9.94
CA TRP A 64 1.28 3.38 10.32
C TRP A 64 1.74 3.09 11.76
N ASN A 65 2.39 4.04 12.44
CA ASN A 65 2.88 3.88 13.81
C ASN A 65 1.82 3.72 14.92
N PRO A 66 0.52 4.01 14.71
CA PRO A 66 -0.52 3.61 15.65
C PRO A 66 -0.74 2.09 15.78
N SER A 67 -0.20 1.28 14.86
CA SER A 67 -0.30 -0.18 14.92
C SER A 67 0.36 -0.76 16.17
N GLU A 68 -0.27 -1.76 16.77
CA GLU A 68 0.25 -2.44 17.97
C GLU A 68 1.38 -3.45 17.66
N VAL A 69 1.50 -3.88 16.40
CA VAL A 69 2.40 -4.96 15.97
C VAL A 69 3.56 -4.49 15.09
N LEU A 70 3.41 -3.36 14.41
CA LEU A 70 4.38 -2.82 13.46
C LEU A 70 4.52 -1.32 13.64
N ASP A 71 5.74 -0.83 13.82
CA ASP A 71 6.04 0.58 13.66
C ASP A 71 7.13 0.77 12.58
N THR A 72 7.26 1.99 12.08
CA THR A 72 8.27 2.33 11.08
C THR A 72 9.15 3.48 11.53
N ILE A 73 10.40 3.43 11.08
CA ILE A 73 11.35 4.53 11.20
C ILE A 73 12.00 4.81 9.84
N ILE A 74 12.22 6.09 9.56
CA ILE A 74 12.99 6.51 8.40
C ILE A 74 14.49 6.44 8.74
N VAL A 75 15.26 5.80 7.86
CA VAL A 75 16.72 5.72 7.94
C VAL A 75 17.35 6.16 6.62
N ALA A 76 18.65 6.42 6.61
CA ALA A 76 19.35 6.66 5.34
C ALA A 76 19.27 5.42 4.43
N GLY A 77 18.72 5.61 3.23
CA GLY A 77 18.63 4.55 2.21
C GLY A 77 19.98 4.10 1.68
N LYS A 78 20.01 2.94 1.03
CA LYS A 78 21.25 2.35 0.47
C LYS A 78 21.36 2.47 -1.04
N THR A 79 20.40 3.12 -1.69
CA THR A 79 20.33 3.27 -3.15
C THR A 79 20.17 4.74 -3.57
N ASN A 80 20.86 5.66 -2.89
CA ASN A 80 20.78 7.11 -3.11
C ASN A 80 22.00 7.73 -3.82
N ALA A 81 22.88 6.91 -4.41
CA ALA A 81 24.04 7.41 -5.13
C ALA A 81 23.60 8.15 -6.42
N THR A 82 24.43 9.11 -6.86
CA THR A 82 24.18 9.88 -8.09
C THR A 82 24.54 9.11 -9.36
N ARG A 83 25.33 8.04 -9.24
CA ARG A 83 25.82 7.22 -10.37
C ARG A 83 26.09 5.79 -9.93
N GLY A 84 26.21 4.89 -10.90
CA GLY A 84 26.47 3.47 -10.67
C GLY A 84 25.18 2.69 -10.46
N ARG A 85 25.26 1.60 -9.69
CA ARG A 85 24.15 0.68 -9.49
C ARG A 85 23.19 1.11 -8.38
N ASN A 86 23.71 1.66 -7.29
CA ASN A 86 22.93 1.99 -6.09
C ASN A 86 22.32 3.39 -6.19
N THR A 87 21.46 3.61 -7.18
CA THR A 87 20.84 4.91 -7.47
C THR A 87 19.32 4.81 -7.37
N PRO A 88 18.58 5.92 -7.12
CA PRO A 88 17.13 5.86 -7.00
C PRO A 88 16.47 5.32 -8.27
N LYS A 89 17.10 5.49 -9.44
CA LYS A 89 16.65 4.90 -10.71
C LYS A 89 16.54 3.38 -10.70
N ASN A 90 17.43 2.70 -9.98
CA ASN A 90 17.43 1.24 -9.91
C ASN A 90 16.67 0.75 -8.67
N CYS A 91 16.65 1.56 -7.60
CA CYS A 91 16.01 1.27 -6.32
C CYS A 91 16.30 -0.15 -5.82
N LEU A 92 17.57 -0.49 -5.68
CA LEU A 92 17.94 -1.85 -5.33
C LEU A 92 17.47 -2.21 -3.91
N PRO A 93 16.97 -3.44 -3.68
CA PRO A 93 16.51 -3.86 -2.37
C PRO A 93 17.66 -4.04 -1.39
N THR A 94 17.37 -3.83 -0.11
CA THR A 94 18.29 -4.13 0.99
C THR A 94 17.64 -5.10 1.96
N SER A 95 18.37 -6.17 2.31
CA SER A 95 17.89 -7.18 3.26
C SER A 95 17.49 -6.55 4.60
N GLY A 96 16.28 -6.88 5.08
CA GLY A 96 15.76 -6.41 6.36
C GLY A 96 15.15 -5.02 6.39
N GLN A 97 15.01 -4.37 5.24
CA GLN A 97 14.40 -3.05 5.16
C GLN A 97 13.66 -2.84 3.83
N VAL A 98 12.91 -1.74 3.77
CA VAL A 98 12.26 -1.25 2.57
C VAL A 98 13.07 -0.08 2.03
N GLU A 99 13.42 -0.07 0.75
CA GLU A 99 14.02 1.10 0.10
C GLU A 99 12.94 1.89 -0.64
N VAL A 100 12.70 3.14 -0.22
CA VAL A 100 11.71 4.02 -0.86
C VAL A 100 12.46 4.98 -1.78
N CYS A 101 12.11 4.95 -3.07
CA CYS A 101 12.80 5.72 -4.10
C CYS A 101 11.81 6.43 -5.01
N ASN A 102 12.11 7.67 -5.37
CA ASN A 102 11.44 8.33 -6.47
C ASN A 102 12.42 8.60 -7.61
N TYR A 103 11.96 8.40 -8.83
CA TYR A 103 12.72 8.73 -10.03
C TYR A 103 11.77 8.89 -11.20
N LYS A 104 12.25 9.45 -12.31
CA LYS A 104 11.37 9.65 -13.47
C LYS A 104 10.87 8.36 -14.09
N TYR A 105 11.51 7.20 -13.93
CA TYR A 105 11.11 5.86 -14.41
C TYR A 105 10.51 5.65 -15.83
N GLY A 106 10.18 6.69 -16.61
CA GLY A 106 9.52 6.65 -17.90
C GLY A 106 7.99 6.61 -17.85
N SER A 107 7.37 6.70 -19.02
CA SER A 107 5.92 6.57 -19.23
C SER A 107 5.49 5.09 -19.20
N THR A 108 5.65 4.45 -18.05
CA THR A 108 5.46 3.02 -17.84
C THR A 108 4.00 2.59 -17.64
N GLY A 109 3.10 3.55 -17.43
CA GLY A 109 1.70 3.33 -17.11
C GLY A 109 1.41 3.36 -15.60
N TRP A 110 2.42 3.22 -14.73
CA TRP A 110 2.24 3.13 -13.28
C TRP A 110 2.70 4.40 -12.55
N LEU A 111 2.00 4.73 -11.46
CA LEU A 111 2.32 5.79 -10.50
C LEU A 111 3.25 5.29 -9.41
N GLY A 112 2.94 4.11 -8.87
CA GLY A 112 3.67 3.45 -7.79
C GLY A 112 3.88 1.97 -8.09
N VAL A 113 4.94 1.40 -7.51
CA VAL A 113 5.18 -0.04 -7.46
C VAL A 113 5.81 -0.38 -6.11
N ALA A 114 5.20 -1.30 -5.37
CA ALA A 114 5.77 -1.98 -4.23
C ALA A 114 6.23 -3.38 -4.62
N SER A 115 7.47 -3.73 -4.32
CA SER A 115 8.00 -5.08 -4.54
C SER A 115 8.48 -5.68 -3.23
N ILE A 116 8.14 -6.95 -2.98
CA ILE A 116 8.64 -7.71 -1.83
C ILE A 116 9.33 -8.98 -2.29
N TRP A 117 10.48 -9.29 -1.69
CA TRP A 117 11.17 -10.55 -1.90
C TRP A 117 10.81 -11.51 -0.79
N ILE A 118 10.34 -12.68 -1.19
CA ILE A 118 9.81 -13.70 -0.31
C ILE A 118 10.77 -14.89 -0.25
N SER A 119 10.90 -15.48 0.93
CA SER A 119 11.45 -16.82 1.15
C SER A 119 10.41 -17.64 1.93
N GLY A 120 9.72 -18.58 1.28
CA GLY A 120 8.54 -19.23 1.87
C GLY A 120 7.35 -18.26 1.91
N THR A 121 6.97 -17.80 3.10
CA THR A 121 5.99 -16.72 3.32
C THR A 121 6.63 -15.46 3.88
N HIS A 122 7.93 -15.48 4.20
CA HIS A 122 8.59 -14.37 4.87
C HIS A 122 9.14 -13.36 3.90
N ILE A 123 8.79 -12.09 4.12
CA ILE A 123 9.37 -10.93 3.45
C ILE A 123 10.80 -10.76 3.98
N THR A 124 11.74 -10.62 3.06
CA THR A 124 13.18 -10.50 3.37
C THR A 124 13.76 -9.13 3.01
N GLN A 125 13.08 -8.41 2.12
CA GLN A 125 13.43 -7.06 1.64
C GLN A 125 12.24 -6.50 0.85
N GLY A 126 12.11 -5.18 0.82
CA GLY A 126 11.09 -4.47 0.04
C GLY A 126 11.65 -3.27 -0.72
N THR A 127 10.97 -2.88 -1.80
CA THR A 127 11.23 -1.62 -2.50
C THR A 127 9.91 -0.92 -2.81
N VAL A 128 9.93 0.41 -2.79
CA VAL A 128 8.84 1.27 -3.24
C VAL A 128 9.38 2.22 -4.29
N LYS A 129 8.77 2.24 -5.48
CA LYS A 129 9.13 3.12 -6.59
C LYS A 129 8.00 4.11 -6.87
N LEU A 130 8.31 5.41 -6.76
CA LEU A 130 7.39 6.52 -7.02
C LEU A 130 7.74 7.22 -8.35
N ASN A 131 6.80 7.27 -9.29
CA ASN A 131 7.08 7.66 -10.68
C ASN A 131 6.98 9.16 -10.97
N ASP A 132 8.10 9.85 -10.89
CA ASP A 132 8.20 11.28 -11.22
C ASP A 132 7.85 11.61 -12.68
N THR A 133 7.85 10.67 -13.64
CA THR A 133 7.31 11.01 -14.99
C THR A 133 5.83 11.37 -14.89
N TYR A 134 5.07 10.69 -14.04
CA TYR A 134 3.66 11.00 -13.81
C TYR A 134 3.48 12.09 -12.77
N PHE A 135 4.21 12.01 -11.66
CA PHE A 135 4.11 12.98 -10.55
C PHE A 135 4.69 14.37 -10.85
N ASN A 136 5.26 14.58 -12.04
CA ASN A 136 5.57 15.92 -12.58
C ASN A 136 4.47 16.48 -13.50
N THR A 137 3.38 15.73 -13.73
CA THR A 137 2.22 16.21 -14.50
C THR A 137 1.22 16.91 -13.58
N ALA A 138 0.45 17.85 -14.13
CA ALA A 138 -0.55 18.60 -13.35
C ALA A 138 -1.61 17.71 -12.68
N LYS A 139 -1.94 16.56 -13.28
CA LYS A 139 -2.93 15.63 -12.74
C LYS A 139 -2.47 15.02 -11.41
N TYR A 140 -1.22 14.56 -11.35
CA TYR A 140 -0.71 13.77 -10.22
C TYR A 140 0.14 14.57 -9.25
N ASN A 141 0.68 15.73 -9.65
CA ASN A 141 1.51 16.57 -8.78
C ASN A 141 0.68 17.35 -7.76
N THR A 142 -0.02 16.64 -6.89
CA THR A 142 -0.84 17.17 -5.79
C THR A 142 -0.46 16.47 -4.50
N ALA A 143 -0.77 17.09 -3.35
CA ALA A 143 -0.49 16.48 -2.06
C ALA A 143 -1.29 15.19 -1.84
N ASP A 144 -2.54 15.15 -2.29
CA ASP A 144 -3.41 14.00 -2.08
C ASP A 144 -2.96 12.78 -2.89
N TRP A 145 -2.58 12.97 -4.16
CA TRP A 145 -2.04 11.88 -4.99
C TRP A 145 -0.69 11.36 -4.48
N LYS A 146 0.21 12.26 -4.06
CA LYS A 146 1.52 11.85 -3.53
C LYS A 146 1.39 11.14 -2.18
N GLY A 147 0.51 11.64 -1.31
CA GLY A 147 0.21 11.03 -0.01
C GLY A 147 -0.40 9.63 -0.16
N LEU A 148 -1.45 9.49 -0.99
CA LEU A 148 -2.10 8.20 -1.27
C LEU A 148 -1.08 7.16 -1.74
N VAL A 149 -0.33 7.45 -2.81
CA VAL A 149 0.57 6.44 -3.41
C VAL A 149 1.75 6.16 -2.49
N ALA A 150 2.28 7.13 -1.75
CA ALA A 150 3.32 6.86 -0.76
C ALA A 150 2.81 5.94 0.37
N CYS A 151 1.61 6.22 0.91
CA CYS A 151 0.99 5.40 1.96
C CYS A 151 0.73 3.97 1.49
N GLN A 152 0.08 3.83 0.35
CA GLN A 152 -0.35 2.54 -0.20
C GLN A 152 0.84 1.63 -0.51
N GLU A 153 1.83 2.15 -1.26
CA GLU A 153 2.97 1.32 -1.68
C GLU A 153 3.85 0.93 -0.49
N VAL A 154 3.98 1.80 0.52
CA VAL A 154 4.64 1.43 1.78
C VAL A 154 3.86 0.32 2.49
N ALA A 155 2.54 0.40 2.55
CA ALA A 155 1.72 -0.62 3.21
C ALA A 155 1.76 -1.99 2.52
N HIS A 156 1.82 -2.02 1.19
CA HIS A 156 2.03 -3.26 0.44
C HIS A 156 3.33 -3.97 0.86
N THR A 157 4.38 -3.23 1.26
CA THR A 157 5.61 -3.84 1.78
C THR A 157 5.46 -4.47 3.16
N PHE A 158 4.35 -4.22 3.86
CA PHE A 158 4.02 -4.87 5.13
C PHE A 158 3.25 -6.18 4.93
N GLY A 159 2.76 -6.44 3.71
CA GLY A 159 1.92 -7.59 3.39
C GLY A 159 0.44 -7.27 3.25
N LEU A 160 0.05 -6.00 3.18
CA LEU A 160 -1.35 -5.60 2.93
C LEU A 160 -1.66 -5.63 1.42
N ASP A 161 -2.86 -6.09 1.09
CA ASP A 161 -3.53 -5.98 -0.21
C ASP A 161 -4.56 -4.83 -0.18
N HIS A 162 -5.30 -4.60 -1.25
CA HIS A 162 -6.33 -3.57 -1.31
C HIS A 162 -7.60 -3.97 -0.53
N GLN A 163 -8.27 -2.99 0.11
CA GLN A 163 -9.63 -3.13 0.63
C GLN A 163 -10.69 -2.96 -0.48
N ASP A 164 -10.40 -2.15 -1.51
CA ASP A 164 -11.25 -2.01 -2.70
C ASP A 164 -10.41 -1.63 -3.93
N GLU A 165 -10.83 -2.15 -5.09
CA GLU A 165 -10.09 -2.02 -6.35
C GLU A 165 -10.91 -1.30 -7.44
N ILE A 166 -11.96 -0.55 -7.06
CA ILE A 166 -12.87 0.13 -7.98
C ILE A 166 -12.64 1.65 -7.91
N PHE A 167 -11.80 2.17 -8.80
CA PHE A 167 -11.38 3.59 -8.83
C PHE A 167 -12.50 4.67 -8.82
N ASN A 168 -13.74 4.35 -9.15
CA ASN A 168 -14.83 5.32 -9.35
C ASN A 168 -16.03 5.12 -8.44
N ASN A 169 -15.88 4.37 -7.34
CA ASN A 169 -16.88 4.26 -6.29
C ASN A 169 -16.59 5.26 -5.14
N TYR A 170 -17.37 5.14 -4.06
CA TYR A 170 -17.21 5.94 -2.86
C TYR A 170 -16.01 5.43 -2.06
N ASN A 171 -15.11 6.33 -1.67
CA ASN A 171 -13.89 5.99 -0.96
C ASN A 171 -14.19 5.34 0.41
N LEU A 172 -13.43 4.29 0.74
CA LEU A 172 -13.46 3.64 2.04
C LEU A 172 -12.72 4.41 3.13
N GLY A 173 -12.00 5.49 2.76
CA GLY A 173 -11.25 6.31 3.69
C GLY A 173 -9.95 5.66 4.14
N THR A 174 -9.35 4.83 3.27
CA THR A 174 -8.06 4.17 3.49
C THR A 174 -7.14 4.38 2.28
N CYS A 175 -5.83 4.44 2.49
CA CYS A 175 -4.87 4.39 1.39
C CYS A 175 -4.75 3.02 0.72
N MET A 176 -5.40 1.97 1.24
CA MET A 176 -5.52 0.67 0.60
C MET A 176 -6.74 0.55 -0.32
N ASP A 177 -7.32 1.68 -0.74
CA ASP A 177 -8.48 1.74 -1.61
C ASP A 177 -8.18 2.55 -2.89
N TYR A 178 -8.47 1.94 -4.04
CA TYR A 178 -8.36 2.59 -5.33
C TYR A 178 -9.35 3.73 -5.51
N THR A 179 -8.84 4.89 -5.93
CA THR A 179 -9.67 6.07 -6.13
C THR A 179 -9.17 6.96 -7.27
N ASN A 180 -10.09 7.64 -7.93
CA ASN A 180 -9.81 8.76 -8.84
C ASN A 180 -9.77 10.12 -8.13
N ALA A 181 -10.13 10.18 -6.84
CA ALA A 181 -10.20 11.38 -6.03
C ALA A 181 -9.62 11.14 -4.62
N PRO A 182 -8.28 11.16 -4.48
CA PRO A 182 -7.62 10.85 -3.20
C PRO A 182 -8.01 11.80 -2.05
N ALA A 183 -8.37 13.04 -2.37
CA ALA A 183 -8.86 14.01 -1.39
C ALA A 183 -10.27 13.67 -0.85
N GLY A 184 -11.01 12.80 -1.52
CA GLY A 184 -12.44 12.59 -1.28
C GLY A 184 -13.30 13.77 -1.72
N GLY A 185 -14.51 13.84 -1.17
CA GLY A 185 -15.48 14.91 -1.39
C GLY A 185 -16.04 14.97 -2.81
N TRP A 186 -16.67 16.11 -3.11
CA TRP A 186 -17.36 16.32 -4.37
C TRP A 186 -16.39 16.57 -5.54
N VAL A 187 -16.42 15.68 -6.52
CA VAL A 187 -15.78 15.86 -7.82
C VAL A 187 -16.84 15.83 -8.91
N GLY A 188 -17.14 17.01 -9.48
CA GLY A 188 -18.25 17.15 -10.42
C GLY A 188 -19.59 16.89 -9.73
N THR A 189 -20.29 15.85 -10.15
CA THR A 189 -21.61 15.45 -9.63
C THR A 189 -21.57 14.23 -8.70
N PHE A 190 -20.38 13.71 -8.38
CA PHE A 190 -20.21 12.55 -7.53
C PHE A 190 -19.43 12.92 -6.27
N ASP A 191 -19.90 12.42 -5.13
CA ASP A 191 -19.22 12.56 -3.83
C ASP A 191 -18.40 11.29 -3.58
N TYR A 192 -17.07 11.45 -3.59
CA TYR A 192 -16.15 10.36 -3.26
C TYR A 192 -16.04 10.11 -1.76
N GLY A 193 -16.65 10.93 -0.90
CA GLY A 193 -16.66 10.67 0.53
C GLY A 193 -15.35 11.04 1.23
N PRO A 194 -14.82 10.20 2.14
CA PRO A 194 -13.60 10.51 2.89
C PRO A 194 -12.34 10.53 2.00
N SER A 195 -11.25 11.07 2.53
CA SER A 195 -9.94 10.99 1.88
C SER A 195 -9.33 9.59 2.03
N ASN A 196 -8.68 9.12 0.97
CA ASN A 196 -7.89 7.86 0.96
C ASN A 196 -6.40 8.11 1.21
N ARG A 197 -6.00 9.22 1.82
CA ARG A 197 -4.57 9.50 2.02
C ARG A 197 -3.91 8.68 3.14
N TYR A 198 -4.70 8.08 4.03
CA TYR A 198 -4.26 7.56 5.32
C TYR A 198 -4.79 6.14 5.56
N PRO A 199 -4.19 5.31 6.41
CA PRO A 199 -4.79 4.05 6.85
C PRO A 199 -6.05 4.28 7.68
N ASN A 200 -6.95 3.30 7.69
CA ASN A 200 -8.13 3.24 8.52
C ASN A 200 -8.01 2.13 9.59
N ALA A 201 -9.02 2.01 10.46
CA ALA A 201 -9.04 0.99 11.52
C ALA A 201 -8.91 -0.45 10.99
N HIS A 202 -9.52 -0.73 9.84
CA HIS A 202 -9.48 -2.07 9.23
C HIS A 202 -8.08 -2.46 8.77
N ASP A 203 -7.27 -1.50 8.29
CA ASP A 203 -5.87 -1.77 7.94
C ASP A 203 -5.05 -2.19 9.17
N PHE A 204 -5.31 -1.56 10.32
CA PHE A 204 -4.63 -1.92 11.57
C PHE A 204 -5.08 -3.29 12.08
N ASP A 205 -6.37 -3.61 11.98
CA ASP A 205 -6.91 -4.93 12.32
C ASP A 205 -6.29 -6.02 11.43
N GLU A 206 -6.12 -5.76 10.14
CA GLU A 206 -5.43 -6.66 9.21
C GLU A 206 -3.97 -6.89 9.59
N LEU A 207 -3.23 -5.84 9.97
CA LEU A 207 -1.86 -6.01 10.46
C LEU A 207 -1.82 -6.92 11.69
N VAL A 208 -2.77 -6.81 12.62
CA VAL A 208 -2.84 -7.71 13.78
C VAL A 208 -3.05 -9.17 13.33
N LEU A 209 -3.85 -9.42 12.29
CA LEU A 209 -4.05 -10.76 11.74
C LEU A 209 -2.83 -11.30 11.00
N ILE A 210 -2.24 -10.51 10.10
CA ILE A 210 -1.03 -10.87 9.34
C ILE A 210 0.11 -11.24 10.29
N TYR A 211 0.25 -10.47 11.36
CA TYR A 211 1.29 -10.64 12.36
C TYR A 211 0.74 -11.33 13.62
N ALA A 212 -0.28 -12.18 13.55
CA ALA A 212 -0.87 -12.77 14.77
C ALA A 212 0.08 -13.71 15.53
N HIS A 213 1.08 -14.30 14.86
CA HIS A 213 2.03 -15.23 15.46
C HIS A 213 3.47 -14.71 15.43
N PRO A 214 4.31 -15.04 16.43
CA PRO A 214 5.75 -14.94 16.29
C PRO A 214 6.29 -16.10 15.44
N ASP A 215 7.39 -15.83 14.75
CA ASP A 215 8.22 -16.79 14.03
C ASP A 215 9.40 -17.27 14.87
N THR A 216 10.07 -18.32 14.40
CA THR A 216 11.31 -18.83 15.01
C THR A 216 12.55 -18.03 14.62
N THR A 217 12.44 -17.14 13.64
CA THR A 217 13.50 -16.29 13.12
C THR A 217 13.00 -14.86 12.90
N THR A 218 13.91 -13.93 12.60
CA THR A 218 13.56 -12.58 12.18
C THR A 218 14.16 -12.29 10.82
N THR A 219 13.37 -11.69 9.94
CA THR A 219 13.87 -11.09 8.70
C THR A 219 14.03 -9.58 8.81
N VAL A 220 13.52 -8.98 9.88
CA VAL A 220 13.74 -7.58 10.23
C VAL A 220 15.14 -7.44 10.84
N ASN A 221 15.93 -6.51 10.31
CA ASN A 221 17.32 -6.27 10.74
C ASN A 221 18.17 -7.56 10.89
N PRO A 222 18.32 -8.35 9.80
CA PRO A 222 18.95 -9.65 9.90
C PRO A 222 20.43 -9.52 10.26
N PHE A 223 20.92 -10.42 11.11
CA PHE A 223 22.35 -10.53 11.44
C PHE A 223 23.20 -10.89 10.22
N VAL A 224 22.59 -11.48 9.18
CA VAL A 224 23.24 -11.83 7.92
C VAL A 224 22.56 -11.07 6.79
N VAL A 225 23.30 -10.14 6.16
CA VAL A 225 22.83 -9.36 5.03
C VAL A 225 23.14 -10.13 3.75
N SER A 226 22.13 -10.77 3.15
CA SER A 226 22.21 -11.22 1.77
C SER A 226 21.13 -10.52 0.98
N ALA A 227 21.52 -9.54 0.16
CA ALA A 227 20.59 -8.90 -0.76
C ALA A 227 20.09 -9.95 -1.76
N GLY A 228 18.77 -10.02 -1.96
CA GLY A 228 18.17 -10.92 -2.94
C GLY A 228 18.54 -10.53 -4.37
N ALA A 229 18.15 -11.37 -5.32
CA ALA A 229 18.48 -11.16 -6.73
C ALA A 229 17.98 -9.79 -7.23
N ASP A 230 18.86 -9.07 -7.93
CA ASP A 230 18.54 -7.81 -8.61
C ASP A 230 17.76 -8.12 -9.88
N VAL A 231 16.44 -8.20 -9.72
CA VAL A 231 15.47 -8.43 -10.81
C VAL A 231 14.50 -7.26 -10.92
N ASP A 232 14.81 -6.11 -10.30
CA ASP A 232 13.88 -4.98 -10.21
C ASP A 232 13.96 -4.10 -11.47
N SER A 233 13.21 -4.52 -12.49
CA SER A 233 13.02 -3.79 -13.74
C SER A 233 11.89 -2.76 -13.63
N ASN A 234 11.91 -1.71 -14.46
CA ASN A 234 10.80 -0.76 -14.57
C ASN A 234 9.77 -1.16 -15.64
N ASP A 235 10.06 -2.23 -16.40
CA ASP A 235 9.23 -2.75 -17.49
C ASP A 235 8.36 -3.91 -17.02
N PRO A 236 7.01 -3.74 -16.96
CA PRO A 236 6.10 -4.79 -16.53
C PRO A 236 6.22 -6.11 -17.28
N ARG A 237 6.67 -6.08 -18.54
CA ARG A 237 6.85 -7.27 -19.38
C ARG A 237 7.93 -8.23 -18.85
N THR A 238 8.75 -7.75 -17.91
CA THR A 238 9.86 -8.51 -17.32
C THR A 238 9.56 -8.97 -15.88
N TRP A 239 8.39 -8.63 -15.33
CA TRP A 239 8.04 -8.90 -13.93
C TRP A 239 7.54 -10.32 -13.65
N GLY A 240 7.49 -11.18 -14.66
CA GLY A 240 7.07 -12.57 -14.52
C GLY A 240 5.57 -12.77 -14.78
N ARG A 241 4.98 -13.71 -14.05
CA ARG A 241 3.58 -14.14 -14.23
C ARG A 241 2.64 -13.17 -13.52
N GLU A 242 1.60 -12.74 -14.20
CA GLU A 242 0.48 -12.06 -13.58
C GLU A 242 -0.30 -13.01 -12.64
N THR A 243 -0.56 -12.58 -11.41
CA THR A 243 -1.27 -13.40 -10.41
C THR A 243 -2.60 -12.80 -9.98
N HIS A 244 -2.84 -11.51 -10.22
CA HIS A 244 -4.09 -10.84 -9.88
C HIS A 244 -4.42 -9.73 -10.88
N ARG A 245 -5.73 -9.53 -11.11
CA ARG A 245 -6.29 -8.39 -11.85
C ARG A 245 -7.19 -7.59 -10.95
N SER A 246 -7.02 -6.27 -10.95
CA SER A 246 -7.94 -5.35 -10.30
C SER A 246 -9.34 -5.40 -10.93
N ALA A 247 -10.34 -4.84 -10.25
CA ALA A 247 -11.73 -4.86 -10.72
C ALA A 247 -11.94 -4.24 -12.12
N ASP A 248 -11.06 -3.35 -12.55
CA ASP A 248 -11.06 -2.78 -13.91
C ASP A 248 -10.47 -3.75 -14.97
N GLY A 249 -9.89 -4.87 -14.56
CA GLY A 249 -9.29 -5.90 -15.40
C GLY A 249 -7.82 -5.68 -15.75
N ARG A 250 -7.13 -4.71 -15.13
CA ARG A 250 -5.67 -4.56 -15.27
C ARG A 250 -4.92 -5.51 -14.35
N ALA A 251 -3.79 -6.01 -14.83
CA ALA A 251 -2.86 -6.77 -14.01
C ALA A 251 -2.32 -5.89 -12.87
N SER A 252 -2.72 -6.15 -11.63
CA SER A 252 -2.32 -5.38 -10.44
C SER A 252 -1.21 -6.07 -9.65
N VAL A 253 -1.06 -7.40 -9.79
CA VAL A 253 -0.02 -8.18 -9.11
C VAL A 253 0.77 -9.06 -10.06
N TYR A 254 2.09 -9.02 -9.93
CA TYR A 254 3.03 -9.85 -10.69
C TYR A 254 3.94 -10.67 -9.75
N GLU A 255 4.21 -11.91 -10.13
CA GLU A 255 5.11 -12.82 -9.43
C GLU A 255 6.25 -13.27 -10.36
N GLN A 256 7.48 -13.14 -9.87
CA GLN A 256 8.68 -13.69 -10.49
C GLN A 256 9.31 -14.74 -9.57
N ASP A 257 9.28 -16.00 -10.00
CA ASP A 257 9.96 -17.09 -9.30
C ASP A 257 11.49 -16.93 -9.44
N LEU A 258 12.20 -17.00 -8.32
CA LEU A 258 13.66 -16.95 -8.24
C LEU A 258 14.28 -18.33 -7.95
N GLY A 259 13.45 -19.38 -7.83
CA GLY A 259 13.83 -20.73 -7.46
C GLY A 259 14.06 -20.91 -5.95
N ASN A 260 14.14 -22.17 -5.51
CA ASN A 260 14.41 -22.55 -4.10
C ASN A 260 13.42 -21.94 -3.08
N GLY A 261 12.14 -21.84 -3.45
CA GLY A 261 11.10 -21.26 -2.60
C GLY A 261 11.21 -19.74 -2.42
N LYS A 262 12.02 -19.08 -3.26
CA LYS A 262 12.17 -17.62 -3.28
C LYS A 262 11.44 -17.02 -4.46
N LYS A 263 10.85 -15.85 -4.27
CA LYS A 263 10.17 -15.10 -5.33
C LYS A 263 10.19 -13.60 -5.07
N VAL A 264 9.88 -12.82 -6.10
CA VAL A 264 9.51 -11.41 -5.97
C VAL A 264 8.06 -11.27 -6.34
N VAL A 265 7.27 -10.60 -5.50
CA VAL A 265 5.89 -10.24 -5.81
C VAL A 265 5.79 -8.72 -5.85
N ARG A 266 5.02 -8.18 -6.79
CA ARG A 266 4.91 -6.75 -7.05
C ARG A 266 3.46 -6.31 -7.10
N HIS A 267 3.09 -5.32 -6.31
CA HIS A 267 1.86 -4.54 -6.48
C HIS A 267 2.13 -3.34 -7.37
N VAL A 268 1.12 -2.96 -8.16
CA VAL A 268 1.24 -1.86 -9.13
C VAL A 268 0.05 -0.92 -8.99
N PHE A 269 0.32 0.33 -8.62
CA PHE A 269 -0.65 1.40 -8.72
C PHE A 269 -0.59 2.01 -10.12
N TRP A 270 -1.61 1.75 -10.95
CA TRP A 270 -1.66 2.26 -12.32
C TRP A 270 -2.16 3.70 -12.42
N ALA A 271 -1.69 4.44 -13.43
CA ALA A 271 -2.20 5.75 -13.78
C ALA A 271 -3.53 5.65 -14.56
N GLU A 272 -4.46 6.58 -14.29
CA GLU A 272 -5.70 6.77 -15.02
C GLU A 272 -5.71 8.03 -15.93
N PRO A 273 -6.52 8.09 -17.01
CA PRO A 273 -7.10 6.94 -17.68
C PRO A 273 -5.99 6.04 -18.25
N ARG A 274 -6.34 4.81 -18.66
CA ARG A 274 -5.45 3.87 -19.38
C ARG A 274 -4.55 4.67 -20.33
N GLY A 275 -3.26 4.78 -20.04
CA GLY A 275 -2.32 5.23 -21.05
C GLY A 275 -2.46 4.28 -22.24
N HIS A 276 -2.45 4.79 -23.48
CA HIS A 276 -2.40 3.93 -24.66
C HIS A 276 -1.13 3.07 -24.57
N GLN A 277 -1.26 1.84 -24.04
CA GLN A 277 -0.25 0.81 -24.23
C GLN A 277 -0.19 0.61 -25.73
N ARG A 278 0.92 1.04 -26.33
CA ARG A 278 1.22 0.64 -27.70
C ARG A 278 1.56 -0.85 -27.59
N ASP A 279 0.64 -1.66 -28.08
CA ASP A 279 0.83 -3.08 -28.37
C ASP A 279 2.14 -3.30 -29.16
#